data_AF-A0A353RMD3-F1
#
_entry.id   AF-A0A353RMD3-F1
#
_cell.length_a   1.000
_cell.length_b   1.000
_cell.length_c   1.000
_cell.angle_alpha   90.00
_cell.angle_beta   90.00
_cell.angle_gamma   90.00
#
_symmetry.space_group_name_H-M   'P 1'
#
loop_
_entity.id
_entity.type
_entity.pdbx_description
1 polymer ?
#
loop_
_entity_poly.entity_id
_entity_poly.type
_entity_poly.pdbx_seq_one_letter_code
_entity_poly.pdbx_strand_id
1 'polypeptide(L)' 'VFWMTGNFENWEEENDSSDEWALANGYAAVVPVKIDMTAYDFLPELTKWNV' A
#
# COMPACT_ATOMS: atom_id res chain seq x y z
N VAL A 1 -15.34 24.55 14.58
CA VAL A 1 -15.02 23.10 14.61
C VAL A 1 -15.00 22.65 13.17
N PHE A 2 -13.92 22.00 12.74
CA PHE A 2 -13.79 21.46 11.38
C PHE A 2 -13.69 19.93 11.47
N TRP A 3 -14.28 19.25 10.48
CA TRP A 3 -14.21 17.80 10.34
C TRP A 3 -13.47 17.46 9.05
N MET A 4 -12.58 16.49 9.14
CA MET A 4 -11.98 15.88 7.96
C MET A 4 -13.02 15.00 7.27
N THR A 5 -13.11 15.13 5.95
CA THR A 5 -14.00 14.35 5.08
C THR A 5 -13.22 13.86 3.87
N GLY A 6 -13.70 12.81 3.21
CA GLY A 6 -13.10 12.21 2.03
C GLY A 6 -13.98 11.10 1.45
N ASN A 7 -13.70 10.74 0.20
CA ASN A 7 -14.26 9.56 -0.46
C ASN A 7 -13.11 8.59 -0.75
N PHE A 8 -13.38 7.29 -0.61
CA PHE A 8 -12.45 6.26 -1.04
C PHE A 8 -12.47 6.17 -2.58
N GLU A 9 -11.30 6.03 -3.18
CA GLU A 9 -11.10 5.83 -4.61
C GLU A 9 -9.99 4.79 -4.79
N ASN A 10 -10.24 3.76 -5.61
CA ASN A 10 -9.25 2.73 -5.90
C ASN A 10 -8.48 3.14 -7.16
N TRP A 11 -7.17 3.37 -7.04
CA TRP A 11 -6.32 3.82 -8.14
C TRP A 11 -5.63 2.66 -8.87
N GLU A 12 -5.83 1.43 -8.37
CA GLU A 12 -5.27 0.19 -8.92
C GLU A 12 -6.40 -0.80 -9.26
N GLU A 13 -7.46 -0.34 -9.95
CA GLU A 13 -8.63 -1.18 -10.28
C GLU A 13 -8.27 -2.44 -11.09
N GLU A 14 -7.19 -2.39 -11.86
CA GLU A 14 -6.70 -3.51 -12.68
C GLU A 14 -5.82 -4.51 -11.88
N ASN A 15 -5.52 -4.23 -10.61
CA ASN A 15 -4.68 -5.09 -9.77
C ASN A 15 -5.51 -6.22 -9.12
N ASP A 16 -5.55 -7.37 -9.80
CA ASP A 16 -6.23 -8.59 -9.34
C ASP A 16 -5.57 -9.26 -8.11
N SER A 17 -4.38 -8.81 -7.74
CA SER A 17 -3.61 -9.31 -6.61
C SER A 17 -3.76 -8.43 -5.35
N SER A 18 -4.60 -7.38 -5.43
CA SER A 18 -4.92 -6.50 -4.30
C SER A 18 -5.92 -7.13 -3.32
N ASP A 19 -5.93 -6.63 -2.08
CA ASP A 19 -6.93 -6.96 -1.07
C ASP A 19 -8.33 -6.45 -1.46
N GLU A 20 -8.42 -5.23 -2.00
CA GLU A 20 -9.66 -4.65 -2.53
C GLU A 20 -10.30 -5.54 -3.59
N TRP A 21 -9.52 -6.06 -4.55
CA TRP A 21 -10.05 -7.00 -5.53
C TRP A 21 -10.60 -8.28 -4.89
N ALA A 22 -9.87 -8.86 -3.93
CA ALA A 22 -10.31 -10.07 -3.25
C ALA A 22 -11.64 -9.87 -2.51
N LEU A 23 -11.78 -8.75 -1.80
CA LEU A 23 -13.01 -8.38 -1.09
C LEU A 23 -14.18 -8.14 -2.06
N ALA A 24 -13.95 -7.44 -3.16
CA ALA A 24 -14.97 -7.18 -4.19
C ALA A 24 -15.49 -8.48 -4.85
N ASN A 25 -14.66 -9.54 -4.87
CA ASN A 25 -15.01 -10.84 -5.46
C ASN A 25 -15.51 -11.88 -4.43
N GLY A 26 -15.72 -11.47 -3.18
CA GLY A 26 -16.29 -12.34 -2.14
C GLY A 26 -15.29 -13.29 -1.47
N TYR A 27 -13.99 -13.01 -1.59
CA TYR A 27 -12.93 -13.74 -0.90
C TYR A 27 -12.45 -12.98 0.34
N ALA A 28 -11.85 -13.70 1.29
CA ALA A 28 -11.10 -13.08 2.38
C ALA A 28 -9.67 -12.76 1.92
N ALA A 29 -9.18 -11.56 2.25
CA ALA A 29 -7.80 -11.15 1.97
C ALA A 29 -6.88 -11.48 3.16
N VAL A 30 -5.76 -12.15 2.89
CA VAL A 30 -4.69 -12.41 3.87
C VAL A 30 -3.41 -11.79 3.34
N VAL A 31 -3.07 -10.61 3.85
CA VAL A 31 -1.92 -9.83 3.38
C VAL A 31 -0.78 -9.96 4.40
N PRO A 32 0.35 -10.60 4.05
CA PRO A 32 1.53 -10.60 4.89
C PRO A 32 2.14 -9.21 4.91
N VAL A 33 2.26 -8.61 6.10
CA VAL A 33 2.85 -7.28 6.29
C VAL A 33 4.20 -7.36 6.97
N LYS A 34 5.08 -6.39 6.67
CA LYS A 34 6.35 -6.24 7.38
C LYS A 34 6.10 -5.50 8.70
N ILE A 35 6.60 -6.06 9.81
CA ILE A 35 6.60 -5.35 11.11
C ILE A 35 7.63 -4.21 11.08
N ASP A 36 8.78 -4.47 10.45
CA ASP A 36 9.79 -3.46 10.19
C ASP A 36 9.50 -2.76 8.86
N MET A 37 9.18 -1.47 8.91
CA MET A 37 8.87 -0.65 7.74
C MET A 37 10.12 -0.07 7.07
N THR A 38 11.32 -0.44 7.50
CA THR A 38 12.57 0.01 6.88
C THR A 38 12.69 -0.56 5.47
N ALA A 39 12.78 0.32 4.48
CA ALA A 39 13.01 -0.04 3.08
C ALA A 39 14.48 -0.38 2.82
N TYR A 40 14.96 -1.51 3.36
CA TYR A 40 16.36 -1.96 3.23
C TYR A 40 16.83 -2.05 1.78
N ASP A 41 15.94 -2.46 0.86
CA ASP A 41 16.22 -2.57 -0.58
C ASP A 41 16.56 -1.22 -1.24
N PHE A 42 16.09 -0.12 -0.63
CA PHE A 42 16.33 1.23 -1.12
C PHE A 42 17.60 1.87 -0.55
N LEU A 43 18.15 1.35 0.55
CA LEU A 43 19.35 1.91 1.18
C LEU A 43 20.55 2.06 0.21
N PRO A 44 20.84 1.10 -0.69
CA PRO A 44 21.95 1.27 -1.64
C PRO A 44 21.73 2.46 -2.58
N GLU A 45 20.49 2.76 -2.96
CA GLU A 45 20.18 3.92 -3.79
C GLU A 45 20.30 5.22 -2.98
N LEU A 46 19.77 5.22 -1.77
CA LEU A 46 19.87 6.35 -0.85
C LEU A 46 21.33 6.76 -0.59
N THR A 47 22.26 5.80 -0.45
CA THR A 47 23.69 6.11 -0.24
C THR A 47 24.37 6.80 -1.41
N LYS A 48 23.81 6.72 -2.62
CA LYS A 48 24.33 7.44 -3.79
C LYS A 48 23.85 8.89 -3.84
N TRP A 49 22.80 9.22 -3.08
CA TRP A 49 22.32 10.58 -3.00
C TRP A 49 23.38 11.39 -2.26
N ASN A 50 24.00 12.35 -2.94
CA ASN A 50 25.01 13.23 -2.35
C ASN A 50 24.33 14.32 -1.50
N VAL A 51 23.63 13.88 -0.45
CA VAL A 51 23.02 14.71 0.59
C VAL A 51 24.01 15.04 1.69
#